data_AF-A0AAN5CHX6-F1
#
_entry.id   AF-A0AAN5CHX6-F1
#
_cell.length_a   1.000
_cell.length_b   1.000
_cell.length_c   1.000
_cell.angle_alpha   90.00
_cell.angle_beta   90.00
_cell.angle_gamma   90.00
#
_symmetry.space_group_name_H-M   'P 1'
#
loop_
_entity.id
_entity.type
_entity.pdbx_description
1 polymer ?
#
loop_
_entity_poly.entity_id
_entity_poly.type
_entity_poly.pdbx_seq_one_letter_code
_entity_poly.pdbx_strand_id
1 'polypeptide(L)'
;GFILNLILLSLLIPIYVSSIQGLYLCIVIALMNFTHIFYDGTLSIPLVGPNVQFIPKFWRDLLYQGAFVLMSLMWTLTPATAILQFIVLSRNEVAEWKRLLIASLPTLLCQSLVAYTVPMTMPSAELEEIMERTMKDLYEIEQPEFIQCYGISIKHANINNDKSLPLFALLFIVIPYSISQSIIVTLMMKVSLRVRNSDLFYTLSRLVNRRKTGSISCLQSFLPLAILSVPLAIIVCGVLTGAQLGFWSLPITIVVWLCPAIQVHSRVREMM
;
A
#
# COMPACT_ATOMS: atom_id res chain seq x y z
N GLY A 1 -16.57 -23.12 20.86
CA GLY A 1 -15.30 -22.76 21.51
C GLY A 1 -14.16 -22.67 20.51
N PHE A 2 -13.59 -23.79 20.10
CA PHE A 2 -12.37 -23.85 19.27
C PHE A 2 -12.45 -23.07 17.94
N ILE A 3 -13.54 -23.21 17.18
CA ILE A 3 -13.74 -22.48 15.91
C ILE A 3 -13.78 -20.96 16.13
N LEU A 4 -14.40 -20.50 17.22
CA LEU A 4 -14.48 -19.08 17.55
C LEU A 4 -13.11 -18.51 17.92
N ASN A 5 -12.30 -19.25 18.68
CA ASN A 5 -10.92 -18.86 19.02
C ASN A 5 -10.00 -18.84 17.80
N LEU A 6 -10.18 -19.78 16.86
CA LEU A 6 -9.41 -19.83 15.61
C LEU A 6 -9.73 -18.65 14.69
N ILE A 7 -11.02 -18.27 14.62
CA ILE A 7 -11.47 -17.07 13.90
C ILE A 7 -10.88 -15.82 14.56
N LEU A 8 -10.90 -15.73 15.89
CA LEU A 8 -10.31 -14.61 16.63
C LEU A 8 -8.80 -14.49 16.37
N LEU A 9 -8.05 -15.59 16.47
CA LEU A 9 -6.60 -15.57 16.23
C LEU A 9 -6.25 -15.17 14.79
N SER A 10 -7.01 -15.70 13.81
CA SER A 10 -6.88 -15.36 12.39
C SER A 10 -7.21 -13.90 12.09
N LEU A 11 -8.06 -13.26 12.90
CA LEU A 11 -8.39 -11.83 12.80
C LEU A 11 -7.39 -10.93 13.50
N LEU A 12 -6.76 -11.42 14.58
CA LEU A 12 -5.79 -10.65 15.36
C LEU A 12 -4.45 -10.48 14.62
N ILE A 13 -3.96 -11.51 13.94
CA ILE A 13 -2.66 -11.44 13.23
C ILE A 13 -2.61 -10.26 12.24
N PRO A 14 -3.57 -10.08 11.31
CA PRO A 14 -3.57 -8.92 10.41
C PRO A 14 -3.67 -7.57 11.13
N ILE A 15 -4.38 -7.52 12.26
CA ILE A 15 -4.50 -6.29 13.08
C ILE A 15 -3.16 -5.95 13.69
N TYR A 16 -2.44 -6.92 14.28
CA TYR A 16 -1.11 -6.71 14.84
C TYR A 16 -0.11 -6.26 13.77
N VAL A 17 -0.09 -6.95 12.61
CA VAL A 17 0.79 -6.59 11.49
C VAL A 17 0.49 -5.17 11.01
N SER A 18 -0.79 -4.82 10.81
CA SER A 18 -1.20 -3.48 10.38
C SER A 18 -0.88 -2.41 11.43
N SER A 19 -0.99 -2.72 12.73
CA SER A 19 -0.67 -1.79 13.81
C SER A 19 0.84 -1.52 13.90
N ILE A 20 1.67 -2.56 13.78
CA ILE A 20 3.13 -2.42 13.76
C ILE A 20 3.57 -1.64 12.52
N GLN A 21 3.01 -1.96 11.35
CA GLN A 21 3.23 -1.22 10.10
C GLN A 21 2.85 0.25 10.27
N GLY A 22 1.66 0.54 10.81
CA GLY A 22 1.18 1.91 11.03
C GLY A 22 2.08 2.68 11.99
N LEU A 23 2.48 2.08 13.11
CA LEU A 23 3.41 2.68 14.06
C LEU A 23 4.74 3.02 13.41
N TYR A 24 5.32 2.07 12.65
CA TYR A 24 6.56 2.31 11.92
C TYR A 24 6.43 3.46 10.94
N LEU A 25 5.36 3.49 10.12
CA LEU A 25 5.14 4.56 9.16
C LEU A 25 4.98 5.91 9.87
N CYS A 26 4.25 5.98 10.98
CA CYS A 26 4.14 7.19 11.78
C CYS A 26 5.51 7.68 12.29
N ILE A 27 6.36 6.78 12.77
CA ILE A 27 7.72 7.11 13.22
C ILE A 27 8.53 7.66 12.05
N VAL A 28 8.54 6.99 10.89
CA VAL A 28 9.31 7.47 9.73
C VAL A 28 8.79 8.81 9.23
N ILE A 29 7.47 9.00 9.15
CA ILE A 29 6.87 10.30 8.76
C ILE A 29 7.26 11.39 9.76
N ALA A 30 7.20 11.11 11.07
CA ALA A 30 7.58 12.09 12.08
C ALA A 30 9.07 12.46 12.00
N LEU A 31 9.94 11.51 11.67
CA LEU A 31 11.38 11.73 11.56
C LEU A 31 11.79 12.42 10.27
N MET A 32 11.20 12.02 9.14
CA MET A 32 11.67 12.41 7.81
C MET A 32 10.75 13.36 7.05
N ASN A 33 9.48 13.40 7.41
CA ASN A 33 8.41 14.16 6.77
C ASN A 33 8.54 14.17 5.23
N PHE A 34 8.24 13.04 4.59
CA PHE A 34 8.36 12.92 3.14
C PHE A 34 7.03 13.20 2.44
N THR A 35 7.09 14.01 1.39
CA THR A 35 5.97 14.27 0.47
C THR A 35 6.27 13.69 -0.89
N HIS A 36 5.26 13.35 -1.69
CA HIS A 36 5.46 12.93 -3.07
C HIS A 36 5.13 14.11 -3.97
N ILE A 37 6.13 14.64 -4.67
CA ILE A 37 5.99 15.75 -5.60
C ILE A 37 6.27 15.25 -7.00
N PHE A 38 5.29 15.38 -7.89
CA PHE A 38 5.48 15.07 -9.30
C PHE A 38 5.70 16.36 -10.07
N TYR A 39 6.93 16.57 -10.52
CA TYR A 39 7.36 17.78 -11.21
C TYR A 39 8.28 17.44 -12.39
N ASP A 40 7.97 18.03 -13.54
CA ASP A 40 8.71 17.86 -14.79
C ASP A 40 9.02 16.41 -15.20
N GLY A 41 8.03 15.50 -15.07
CA GLY A 41 8.22 14.08 -15.36
C GLY A 41 9.13 13.36 -14.36
N THR A 42 9.37 13.95 -13.20
CA THR A 42 10.15 13.39 -12.09
C THR A 42 9.27 13.24 -10.86
N LEU A 43 9.20 12.02 -10.33
CA LEU A 43 8.65 11.78 -9.00
C LEU A 43 9.76 12.07 -8.00
N SER A 44 9.62 13.18 -7.27
CA SER A 44 10.54 13.62 -6.22
C SER A 44 9.92 13.40 -4.86
N ILE A 45 10.72 12.91 -3.92
CA ILE A 45 10.33 12.63 -2.55
C ILE A 45 11.28 13.40 -1.64
N PRO A 46 11.05 14.71 -1.48
CA PRO A 46 11.86 15.52 -0.58
C PRO A 46 11.61 15.09 0.87
N LEU A 47 12.69 14.95 1.63
CA LEU A 47 12.66 14.77 3.07
C LEU A 47 12.86 16.12 3.74
N VAL A 48 11.78 16.69 4.29
CA VAL A 48 11.79 18.02 4.92
C VAL A 48 11.71 17.96 6.45
N GLY A 49 11.96 16.80 7.04
CA GLY A 49 11.96 16.61 8.49
C GLY A 49 13.13 17.35 9.17
N PRO A 50 12.93 17.96 10.35
CA PRO A 50 13.98 18.73 11.05
C PRO A 50 15.18 17.86 11.47
N ASN A 51 14.98 16.55 11.58
CA ASN A 51 16.00 15.60 12.00
C ASN A 51 16.79 14.99 10.85
N VAL A 52 16.39 15.19 9.59
CA VAL A 52 16.94 14.46 8.44
C VAL A 52 18.44 14.72 8.27
N GLN A 53 18.89 15.95 8.54
CA GLN A 53 20.30 16.35 8.47
C GLN A 53 21.19 15.63 9.50
N PHE A 54 20.64 15.18 10.63
CA PHE A 54 21.39 14.50 11.69
C PHE A 54 21.41 12.98 11.50
N ILE A 55 20.59 12.44 10.59
CA ILE A 55 20.54 11.00 10.32
C ILE A 55 21.60 10.66 9.28
N PRO A 56 22.55 9.75 9.57
CA PRO A 56 23.53 9.29 8.59
C PRO A 56 22.86 8.75 7.33
N LYS A 57 23.43 9.02 6.14
CA LYS A 57 22.84 8.65 4.83
C LYS A 57 22.40 7.19 4.78
N PHE A 58 23.23 6.27 5.28
CA PHE A 58 22.89 4.85 5.37
C PHE A 58 21.56 4.56 6.09
N TRP A 59 21.35 5.15 7.26
CA TRP A 59 20.10 4.97 8.02
C TRP A 59 18.93 5.65 7.33
N ARG A 60 19.17 6.80 6.69
CA ARG A 60 18.15 7.53 5.95
C ARG A 60 17.63 6.71 4.77
N ASP A 61 18.54 6.16 3.97
CA ASP A 61 18.23 5.29 2.84
C ASP A 61 17.45 4.06 3.31
N LEU A 62 17.91 3.40 4.38
CA LEU A 62 17.27 2.19 4.92
C LEU A 62 15.83 2.48 5.42
N LEU A 63 15.65 3.55 6.19
CA LEU A 63 14.35 3.94 6.74
C LEU A 63 13.37 4.33 5.62
N TYR A 64 13.84 5.07 4.61
CA TYR A 64 13.05 5.42 3.43
C TYR A 64 12.62 4.16 2.65
N GLN A 65 13.55 3.25 2.35
CA GLN A 65 13.22 2.03 1.60
C GLN A 65 12.25 1.15 2.38
N GLY A 66 12.49 0.99 3.69
CA GLY A 66 11.59 0.27 4.58
C GLY A 66 10.19 0.88 4.61
N ALA A 67 10.07 2.21 4.64
CA ALA A 67 8.78 2.89 4.60
C ALA A 67 8.05 2.67 3.28
N PHE A 68 8.75 2.69 2.14
CA PHE A 68 8.15 2.42 0.83
C PHE A 68 7.63 0.98 0.70
N VAL A 69 8.41 -0.01 1.17
CA VAL A 69 7.98 -1.41 1.21
C VAL A 69 6.76 -1.55 2.11
N LEU A 70 6.80 -1.00 3.33
CA LEU A 70 5.69 -1.08 4.28
C LEU A 70 4.44 -0.32 3.81
N MET A 71 4.59 0.78 3.08
CA MET A 71 3.47 1.49 2.47
C MET A 71 2.76 0.60 1.44
N SER A 72 3.50 -0.19 0.66
CA SER A 72 2.88 -1.10 -0.32
C SER A 72 2.05 -2.23 0.30
N LEU A 73 2.30 -2.58 1.58
CA LEU A 73 1.49 -3.55 2.31
C LEU A 73 0.02 -3.15 2.40
N MET A 74 -0.29 -1.85 2.30
CA MET A 74 -1.65 -1.33 2.35
C MET A 74 -2.58 -1.93 1.29
N TRP A 75 -2.06 -2.27 0.11
CA TRP A 75 -2.84 -2.94 -0.94
C TRP A 75 -2.49 -4.41 -1.14
N THR A 76 -1.29 -4.86 -0.77
CA THR A 76 -0.92 -6.28 -0.93
C THR A 76 -1.36 -7.17 0.22
N LEU A 77 -1.69 -6.64 1.41
CA LEU A 77 -2.16 -7.45 2.55
C LEU A 77 -3.65 -7.78 2.46
N THR A 78 -4.44 -6.95 1.77
CA THR A 78 -5.89 -7.15 1.59
C THR A 78 -6.23 -8.54 1.02
N PRO A 79 -5.58 -9.02 -0.05
CA PRO A 79 -5.81 -10.38 -0.57
C PRO A 79 -5.56 -11.48 0.46
N ALA A 80 -4.51 -11.37 1.30
CA ALA A 80 -4.22 -12.41 2.30
C ALA A 80 -5.37 -12.57 3.30
N THR A 81 -5.93 -11.47 3.78
CA THR A 81 -7.07 -11.51 4.70
C THR A 81 -8.31 -12.13 4.04
N ALA A 82 -8.60 -11.77 2.78
CA ALA A 82 -9.72 -12.32 2.02
C ALA A 82 -9.55 -13.82 1.71
N ILE A 83 -8.34 -14.26 1.35
CA ILE A 83 -8.04 -15.69 1.11
C ILE A 83 -8.22 -16.47 2.41
N LEU A 84 -7.68 -15.98 3.53
CA LEU A 84 -7.77 -16.67 4.82
C LEU A 84 -9.24 -16.85 5.24
N GLN A 85 -10.05 -15.79 5.14
CA GLN A 85 -11.50 -15.85 5.38
C GLN A 85 -12.18 -16.88 4.47
N PHE A 86 -11.86 -16.87 3.17
CA PHE A 86 -12.43 -17.83 2.23
C PHE A 86 -12.07 -19.29 2.56
N ILE A 87 -10.82 -19.56 2.93
CA ILE A 87 -10.35 -20.91 3.30
C ILE A 87 -11.06 -21.38 4.57
N VAL A 88 -11.19 -20.53 5.59
CA VAL A 88 -11.92 -20.85 6.83
C VAL A 88 -13.38 -21.19 6.52
N LEU A 89 -14.02 -20.50 5.59
CA LEU A 89 -15.41 -20.80 5.19
C LEU A 89 -15.52 -22.07 4.32
N SER A 90 -14.51 -22.37 3.50
CA SER A 90 -14.59 -23.37 2.45
C SER A 90 -13.95 -24.72 2.77
N ARG A 91 -12.95 -24.76 3.65
CA ARG A 91 -12.07 -25.92 3.87
C ARG A 91 -11.60 -26.00 5.33
N ASN A 92 -12.52 -26.38 6.21
CA ASN A 92 -12.25 -26.51 7.64
C ASN A 92 -11.30 -27.65 8.03
N GLU A 93 -10.95 -28.53 7.09
CA GLU A 93 -10.04 -29.66 7.32
C GLU A 93 -8.57 -29.29 7.14
N VAL A 94 -8.26 -28.17 6.48
CA VAL A 94 -6.87 -27.77 6.22
C VAL A 94 -6.22 -27.33 7.54
N ALA A 95 -5.02 -27.81 7.87
CA ALA A 95 -4.29 -27.36 9.05
C ALA A 95 -4.04 -25.84 9.04
N GLU A 96 -4.10 -25.20 10.20
CA GLU A 96 -4.04 -23.74 10.35
C GLU A 96 -2.82 -23.09 9.66
N TRP A 97 -1.63 -23.62 9.91
CA TRP A 97 -0.39 -23.10 9.31
C TRP A 97 -0.41 -23.15 7.78
N LYS A 98 -1.05 -24.17 7.18
CA LYS A 98 -1.19 -24.27 5.72
C LYS A 98 -2.13 -23.19 5.20
N ARG A 99 -3.20 -22.85 5.94
CA ARG A 99 -4.11 -21.76 5.57
C ARG A 99 -3.38 -20.43 5.56
N LEU A 100 -2.60 -20.16 6.60
CA LEU A 100 -1.79 -18.94 6.72
C LEU A 100 -0.76 -18.84 5.60
N LEU A 101 -0.06 -19.94 5.28
CA LEU A 101 0.92 -19.98 4.19
C LEU A 101 0.26 -19.72 2.83
N ILE A 102 -0.85 -20.40 2.52
CA ILE A 102 -1.58 -20.22 1.26
C ILE A 102 -2.11 -18.78 1.12
N ALA A 103 -2.66 -18.23 2.20
CA ALA A 103 -3.17 -16.87 2.23
C ALA A 103 -2.07 -15.82 2.05
N SER A 104 -0.90 -16.04 2.65
CA SER A 104 0.20 -15.07 2.64
C SER A 104 1.04 -15.12 1.35
N LEU A 105 1.01 -16.23 0.60
CA LEU A 105 1.87 -16.44 -0.56
C LEU A 105 1.76 -15.31 -1.61
N PRO A 106 0.57 -14.86 -2.05
CA PRO A 106 0.48 -13.76 -3.01
C PRO A 106 1.07 -12.45 -2.47
N THR A 107 0.83 -12.15 -1.20
CA THR A 107 1.39 -10.97 -0.52
C THR A 107 2.91 -11.05 -0.50
N LEU A 108 3.50 -12.18 -0.12
CA LEU A 108 4.95 -12.36 -0.08
C LEU A 108 5.61 -12.20 -1.46
N LEU A 109 4.97 -12.72 -2.52
CA LEU A 109 5.45 -12.57 -3.89
C LEU A 109 5.42 -11.11 -4.35
N CYS A 110 4.30 -10.42 -4.13
CA CYS A 110 4.17 -8.99 -4.43
C CYS A 110 5.15 -8.14 -3.62
N GLN A 111 5.34 -8.45 -2.33
CA GLN A 111 6.28 -7.74 -1.47
C GLN A 111 7.72 -7.97 -1.85
N SER A 112 8.08 -9.16 -2.29
CA SER A 112 9.44 -9.43 -2.80
C SER A 112 9.73 -8.61 -4.06
N LEU A 113 8.76 -8.50 -4.97
CA LEU A 113 8.85 -7.65 -6.15
C LEU A 113 8.97 -6.16 -5.78
N VAL A 114 8.18 -5.69 -4.81
CA VAL A 114 8.27 -4.32 -4.30
C VAL A 114 9.63 -4.07 -3.66
N ALA A 115 10.10 -4.94 -2.77
CA ALA A 115 11.40 -4.79 -2.11
C ALA A 115 12.56 -4.76 -3.11
N TYR A 116 12.47 -5.53 -4.20
CA TYR A 116 13.43 -5.50 -5.29
C TYR A 116 13.42 -4.18 -6.09
N THR A 117 12.26 -3.54 -6.20
CA THR A 117 12.07 -2.34 -7.06
C THR A 117 12.27 -1.02 -6.32
N VAL A 118 12.05 -0.98 -5.00
CA VAL A 118 12.22 0.23 -4.18
C VAL A 118 13.62 0.88 -4.31
N PRO A 119 14.75 0.12 -4.35
CA PRO A 119 16.08 0.69 -4.60
C PRO A 119 16.21 1.46 -5.94
N MET A 120 15.28 1.28 -6.89
CA MET A 120 15.26 2.09 -8.12
C MET A 120 14.95 3.57 -7.86
N THR A 121 14.34 3.89 -6.71
CA THR A 121 14.06 5.27 -6.29
C THR A 121 15.23 5.95 -5.57
N MET A 122 16.37 5.25 -5.44
CA MET A 122 17.63 5.85 -5.02
C MET A 122 18.28 6.53 -6.25
N PRO A 123 18.31 7.87 -6.31
CA PRO A 123 18.88 8.58 -7.45
C PRO A 123 20.40 8.38 -7.52
N SER A 124 20.98 8.53 -8.72
CA SER A 124 22.41 8.79 -8.87
C SER A 124 22.77 10.16 -8.29
N ALA A 125 24.05 10.41 -8.01
CA ALA A 125 24.50 11.70 -7.47
C ALA A 125 24.11 12.89 -8.37
N GLU A 126 24.17 12.73 -9.69
CA GLU A 126 23.78 13.76 -10.65
C GLU A 126 22.27 14.05 -10.60
N LEU A 127 21.44 13.01 -10.54
CA LEU A 127 19.99 13.18 -10.43
C LEU A 127 19.60 13.74 -9.05
N GLU A 128 20.27 13.31 -7.98
CA GLU A 128 20.09 13.80 -6.61
C GLU A 128 20.27 15.33 -6.57
N GLU A 129 21.34 15.86 -7.15
CA GLU A 129 21.61 17.30 -7.22
C GLU A 129 20.52 18.07 -8.00
N ILE A 130 20.07 17.54 -9.15
CA ILE A 130 19.01 18.15 -9.95
C ILE A 130 17.71 18.20 -9.16
N MET A 131 17.36 17.11 -8.48
CA MET A 131 16.14 17.00 -7.68
C MET A 131 16.19 17.94 -6.47
N GLU A 132 17.31 18.00 -5.76
CA GLU A 132 17.49 18.92 -4.63
C GLU A 132 17.37 20.38 -5.05
N ARG A 133 18.07 20.80 -6.11
CA ARG A 133 17.95 22.16 -6.65
C ARG A 133 16.50 22.48 -7.02
N THR A 134 15.86 21.59 -7.77
CA THR A 134 14.46 21.77 -8.22
C THR A 134 13.50 21.89 -7.04
N MET A 135 13.69 21.08 -6.00
CA MET A 135 12.86 21.16 -4.80
C MET A 135 13.15 22.42 -3.99
N LYS A 136 14.41 22.85 -3.84
CA LYS A 136 14.74 24.12 -3.17
C LYS A 136 14.06 25.30 -3.87
N ASP A 137 14.15 25.35 -5.19
CA ASP A 137 13.52 26.40 -5.99
C ASP A 137 11.98 26.35 -5.85
N LEU A 138 11.38 25.15 -5.85
CA LEU A 138 9.92 24.97 -5.74
C LEU A 138 9.37 25.34 -4.35
N TYR A 139 10.11 25.03 -3.28
CA TYR A 139 9.72 25.34 -1.89
C TYR A 139 10.20 26.72 -1.43
N GLU A 140 10.88 27.49 -2.28
CA GLU A 140 11.51 28.78 -1.94
C GLU A 140 12.48 28.66 -0.75
N ILE A 141 13.19 27.53 -0.68
CA ILE A 141 14.18 27.22 0.38
C ILE A 141 15.53 27.85 0.02
N GLU A 142 16.16 28.51 0.99
CA GLU A 142 17.49 29.08 0.80
C GLU A 142 18.54 27.98 0.50
N GLN A 143 19.51 28.29 -0.36
CA GLN A 143 20.55 27.33 -0.77
C GLN A 143 21.35 26.65 0.36
N PRO A 144 21.69 27.28 1.51
CA PRO A 144 22.42 26.59 2.57
C PRO A 144 21.58 25.56 3.33
N GLU A 145 20.24 25.58 3.21
CA GLU A 145 19.40 24.64 3.94
C GLU A 145 19.51 23.21 3.37
N PHE A 146 19.54 22.24 4.27
CA PHE A 146 19.63 20.83 3.91
C PHE A 146 18.28 20.31 3.44
N ILE A 147 18.24 19.76 2.23
CA ILE A 147 17.13 18.98 1.72
C ILE A 147 17.70 17.71 1.09
N GLN A 148 17.14 16.56 1.43
CA GLN A 148 17.46 15.31 0.74
C GLN A 148 16.30 14.99 -0.18
N CYS A 149 16.59 14.66 -1.43
CA CYS A 149 15.58 14.16 -2.35
C CYS A 149 15.85 12.70 -2.74
N TYR A 150 14.80 11.88 -2.69
CA TYR A 150 14.76 10.57 -3.33
C TYR A 150 13.78 10.61 -4.50
N GLY A 151 13.85 9.63 -5.39
CA GLY A 151 12.85 9.43 -6.41
C GLY A 151 13.42 8.99 -7.74
N ILE A 152 12.66 9.24 -8.79
CA ILE A 152 12.93 8.67 -10.11
C ILE A 152 12.29 9.51 -11.22
N SER A 153 12.95 9.58 -12.38
CA SER A 153 12.55 10.42 -13.50
C SER A 153 12.22 9.63 -14.75
N ILE A 154 11.36 10.19 -15.60
CA ILE A 154 11.17 9.78 -16.99
C ILE A 154 12.24 10.42 -17.86
N LYS A 155 12.47 11.73 -17.69
CA LYS A 155 13.36 12.52 -18.55
C LYS A 155 14.83 12.21 -18.30
N HIS A 156 15.19 11.95 -17.05
CA HIS A 156 16.57 11.80 -16.61
C HIS A 156 16.96 10.34 -16.35
N ALA A 157 16.36 9.39 -17.08
CA ALA A 157 16.65 7.96 -16.90
C ALA A 157 18.11 7.61 -17.27
N ASN A 158 18.65 8.25 -18.31
CA ASN A 158 20.02 8.06 -18.79
C ASN A 158 21.08 8.39 -17.73
N ILE A 159 20.90 9.50 -16.99
CA ILE A 159 21.82 9.89 -15.91
C ILE A 159 21.55 9.12 -14.60
N ASN A 160 20.45 8.37 -14.53
CA ASN A 160 20.06 7.57 -13.37
C ASN A 160 20.33 6.07 -13.56
N ASN A 161 21.37 5.70 -14.31
CA ASN A 161 21.72 4.31 -14.62
C ASN A 161 20.55 3.51 -15.23
N ASP A 162 19.84 4.12 -16.18
CA ASP A 162 18.67 3.56 -16.89
C ASP A 162 17.48 3.20 -16.00
N LYS A 163 17.48 3.63 -14.73
CA LYS A 163 16.32 3.52 -13.84
C LYS A 163 15.24 4.49 -14.29
N SER A 164 14.15 3.95 -14.86
CA SER A 164 13.04 4.75 -15.39
C SER A 164 11.79 4.68 -14.52
N LEU A 165 11.12 5.82 -14.37
CA LEU A 165 9.86 5.94 -13.62
C LEU A 165 8.73 5.04 -14.15
N PRO A 166 8.53 4.84 -15.47
CA PRO A 166 7.49 3.94 -15.97
C PRO A 166 7.73 2.48 -15.57
N LEU A 167 8.99 2.01 -15.62
CA LEU A 167 9.34 0.66 -15.19
C LEU A 167 9.09 0.50 -13.68
N PHE A 168 9.50 1.48 -12.88
CA PHE A 168 9.20 1.50 -11.46
C PHE A 168 7.69 1.47 -11.19
N ALA A 169 6.90 2.33 -11.82
CA ALA A 169 5.44 2.37 -11.66
C ALA A 169 4.78 1.04 -12.04
N LEU A 170 5.24 0.39 -13.12
CA LEU A 170 4.73 -0.92 -13.55
C LEU A 170 4.98 -2.00 -12.49
N LEU A 171 6.21 -2.11 -11.98
CA LEU A 171 6.61 -3.19 -11.08
C LEU A 171 6.20 -2.93 -9.61
N PHE A 172 6.21 -1.68 -9.15
CA PHE A 172 5.87 -1.30 -7.77
C PHE A 172 4.35 -1.13 -7.58
N ILE A 173 3.65 -0.54 -8.56
CA ILE A 173 2.24 -0.19 -8.45
C ILE A 173 1.36 -1.14 -9.24
N VAL A 174 1.49 -1.14 -10.57
CA VAL A 174 0.50 -1.73 -11.47
C VAL A 174 0.39 -3.24 -11.26
N ILE A 175 1.51 -3.97 -11.23
CA ILE A 175 1.50 -5.42 -11.08
C ILE A 175 0.99 -5.84 -9.69
N PRO A 176 1.56 -5.38 -8.55
CA PRO A 176 1.08 -5.77 -7.22
C PRO A 176 -0.39 -5.42 -6.98
N TYR A 177 -0.82 -4.24 -7.44
CA TYR A 177 -2.20 -3.79 -7.31
C TYR A 177 -3.16 -4.64 -8.15
N SER A 178 -2.81 -4.92 -9.42
CA SER A 178 -3.65 -5.73 -10.31
C SER A 178 -3.79 -7.18 -9.85
N ILE A 179 -2.71 -7.78 -9.35
CA ILE A 179 -2.75 -9.12 -8.73
C ILE A 179 -3.69 -9.11 -7.53
N SER A 180 -3.55 -8.12 -6.65
CA SER A 180 -4.37 -8.00 -5.44
C SER A 180 -5.86 -7.86 -5.77
N GLN A 181 -6.19 -7.00 -6.74
CA GLN A 181 -7.55 -6.81 -7.24
C GLN A 181 -8.14 -8.08 -7.86
N SER A 182 -7.37 -8.74 -8.73
CA SER A 182 -7.81 -9.95 -9.42
C SER A 182 -8.14 -11.08 -8.44
N ILE A 183 -7.34 -11.24 -7.39
CA ILE A 183 -7.60 -12.21 -6.32
C ILE A 183 -8.90 -11.88 -5.59
N ILE A 184 -9.09 -10.62 -5.17
CA ILE A 184 -10.28 -10.21 -4.41
C ILE A 184 -11.55 -10.39 -5.23
N VAL A 185 -11.56 -9.92 -6.49
CA VAL A 185 -12.70 -10.09 -7.39
C VAL A 185 -13.01 -11.58 -7.61
N THR A 186 -11.99 -12.41 -7.81
CA THR A 186 -12.16 -13.86 -7.97
C THR A 186 -12.76 -14.50 -6.72
N LEU A 187 -12.29 -14.13 -5.53
CA LEU A 187 -12.83 -14.63 -4.27
C LEU A 187 -14.28 -14.18 -4.06
N MET A 188 -14.59 -12.93 -4.34
CA MET A 188 -15.96 -12.40 -4.26
C MET A 188 -16.91 -13.17 -5.18
N MET A 189 -16.50 -13.44 -6.43
CA MET A 189 -17.29 -14.26 -7.36
C MET A 189 -17.49 -15.68 -6.83
N LYS A 190 -16.43 -16.34 -6.34
CA LYS A 190 -16.51 -17.70 -5.79
C LYS A 190 -17.41 -17.79 -4.55
N VAL A 191 -17.31 -16.83 -3.64
CA VAL A 191 -18.20 -16.74 -2.47
C VAL A 191 -19.64 -16.55 -2.91
N SER A 192 -19.89 -15.62 -3.85
CA SER A 192 -21.24 -15.33 -4.35
C SER A 192 -21.88 -16.55 -5.03
N LEU A 193 -21.12 -17.26 -5.88
CA LEU A 193 -21.57 -18.49 -6.54
C LEU A 193 -21.88 -19.59 -5.52
N ARG A 194 -21.03 -19.77 -4.50
CA ARG A 194 -21.24 -20.79 -3.49
C ARG A 194 -22.46 -20.51 -2.62
N VAL A 195 -22.67 -19.25 -2.26
CA VAL A 195 -23.86 -18.81 -1.52
C VAL A 195 -25.13 -19.07 -2.33
N ARG A 196 -25.11 -18.81 -3.65
CA ARG A 196 -26.26 -19.05 -4.54
C ARG A 196 -26.60 -20.53 -4.70
N ASN A 197 -25.60 -21.41 -4.72
CA ASN A 197 -25.78 -22.84 -5.05
C ASN A 197 -26.03 -23.74 -3.82
N SER A 198 -25.97 -23.22 -2.59
CA SER A 198 -26.16 -24.04 -1.39
C SER A 198 -27.62 -24.01 -0.95
N ASP A 199 -28.32 -25.14 -0.87
CA ASP A 199 -29.66 -25.27 -0.22
C ASP A 199 -29.62 -24.83 1.27
N LEU A 200 -28.42 -24.81 1.82
CA LEU A 200 -28.07 -24.17 3.09
C LEU A 200 -28.44 -22.67 3.12
N PHE A 201 -28.77 -22.02 2.00
CA PHE A 201 -29.16 -20.61 1.90
C PHE A 201 -30.40 -20.28 2.76
N TYR A 202 -31.30 -21.23 3.00
CA TYR A 202 -32.45 -21.03 3.90
C TYR A 202 -32.06 -21.11 5.39
N THR A 203 -31.21 -22.08 5.76
CA THR A 203 -30.72 -22.25 7.15
C THR A 203 -29.70 -21.17 7.53
N LEU A 204 -28.82 -20.82 6.59
CA LEU A 204 -27.96 -19.64 6.68
C LEU A 204 -28.81 -18.39 6.64
N SER A 205 -29.80 -18.19 5.77
CA SER A 205 -30.68 -16.98 5.80
C SER A 205 -31.30 -16.72 7.17
N ARG A 206 -31.61 -17.76 7.96
CA ARG A 206 -32.08 -17.61 9.35
C ARG A 206 -30.97 -17.18 10.32
N LEU A 207 -29.75 -17.71 10.22
CA LEU A 207 -28.57 -17.20 10.95
C LEU A 207 -28.08 -15.83 10.40
N VAL A 208 -28.41 -15.55 9.15
CA VAL A 208 -28.08 -14.39 8.31
C VAL A 208 -29.24 -13.39 8.32
N ASN A 209 -30.14 -13.43 9.30
CA ASN A 209 -30.69 -12.18 9.82
C ASN A 209 -29.56 -11.31 10.43
N ARG A 210 -28.34 -11.86 10.55
CA ARG A 210 -27.03 -11.16 10.46
C ARG A 210 -26.62 -10.75 9.03
N ARG A 211 -27.57 -10.31 8.18
CA ARG A 211 -27.42 -9.97 6.75
C ARG A 211 -26.39 -8.85 6.48
N LYS A 212 -26.03 -8.12 7.53
CA LYS A 212 -24.96 -7.14 7.53
C LYS A 212 -23.58 -7.78 7.28
N THR A 213 -23.25 -8.93 7.86
CA THR A 213 -21.84 -9.40 7.96
C THR A 213 -21.15 -9.74 6.62
N GLY A 214 -21.86 -10.36 5.66
CA GLY A 214 -21.26 -10.84 4.40
C GLY A 214 -21.01 -9.73 3.37
N SER A 215 -22.00 -8.86 3.16
CA SER A 215 -21.85 -7.67 2.29
C SER A 215 -20.82 -6.70 2.87
N ILE A 216 -20.78 -6.57 4.20
CA ILE A 216 -19.83 -5.71 4.91
C ILE A 216 -18.39 -6.21 4.76
N SER A 217 -18.11 -7.51 4.92
CA SER A 217 -16.73 -8.03 4.78
C SER A 217 -16.17 -7.85 3.37
N CYS A 218 -17.00 -8.05 2.34
CA CYS A 218 -16.63 -7.78 0.95
C CYS A 218 -16.41 -6.29 0.70
N LEU A 219 -17.32 -5.44 1.17
CA LEU A 219 -17.21 -3.98 1.04
C LEU A 219 -15.96 -3.45 1.75
N GLN A 220 -15.60 -4.03 2.89
CA GLN A 220 -14.43 -3.66 3.67
C GLN A 220 -13.11 -3.96 2.95
N SER A 221 -13.06 -5.06 2.19
CA SER A 221 -11.87 -5.40 1.40
C SER A 221 -11.80 -4.55 0.12
N PHE A 222 -12.94 -4.19 -0.45
CA PHE A 222 -13.02 -3.45 -1.71
C PHE A 222 -12.85 -1.93 -1.53
N LEU A 223 -13.44 -1.35 -0.49
CA LEU A 223 -13.47 0.10 -0.26
C LEU A 223 -12.07 0.74 -0.22
N PRO A 224 -11.07 0.19 0.50
CA PRO A 224 -9.74 0.79 0.55
C PRO A 224 -9.07 0.79 -0.82
N LEU A 225 -9.28 -0.28 -1.59
CA LEU A 225 -8.74 -0.38 -2.93
C LEU A 225 -9.45 0.57 -3.90
N ALA A 226 -10.76 0.72 -3.78
CA ALA A 226 -11.51 1.70 -4.56
C ALA A 226 -11.06 3.14 -4.24
N ILE A 227 -10.86 3.46 -2.97
CA ILE A 227 -10.33 4.77 -2.54
C ILE A 227 -8.92 5.00 -3.10
N LEU A 228 -8.06 3.98 -3.08
CA LEU A 228 -6.70 4.06 -3.63
C LEU A 228 -6.65 4.07 -5.15
N SER A 229 -7.71 3.63 -5.84
CA SER A 229 -7.74 3.61 -7.31
C SER A 229 -7.65 5.01 -7.93
N VAL A 230 -8.24 6.02 -7.28
CA VAL A 230 -8.21 7.42 -7.74
C VAL A 230 -6.80 8.01 -7.67
N PRO A 231 -6.10 8.05 -6.51
CA PRO A 231 -4.73 8.56 -6.46
C PRO A 231 -3.79 7.76 -7.36
N LEU A 232 -3.99 6.45 -7.46
CA LEU A 232 -3.20 5.58 -8.34
C LEU A 232 -3.42 5.91 -9.82
N ALA A 233 -4.67 6.13 -10.24
CA ALA A 233 -4.98 6.56 -11.60
C ALA A 233 -4.35 7.92 -11.92
N ILE A 234 -4.42 8.88 -11.00
CA ILE A 234 -3.80 10.20 -11.18
C ILE A 234 -2.28 10.07 -11.33
N ILE A 235 -1.63 9.25 -10.48
CA ILE A 235 -0.18 8.99 -10.58
C ILE A 235 0.16 8.33 -11.92
N VAL A 236 -0.56 7.28 -12.33
CA VAL A 236 -0.31 6.59 -13.60
C VAL A 236 -0.52 7.53 -14.79
N CYS A 237 -1.59 8.32 -14.80
CA CYS A 237 -1.81 9.34 -15.83
C CYS A 237 -0.70 10.39 -15.82
N GLY A 238 -0.26 10.87 -14.65
CA GLY A 238 0.85 11.80 -14.51
C GLY A 238 2.17 11.23 -15.05
N VAL A 239 2.46 9.96 -14.77
CA VAL A 239 3.62 9.24 -15.31
C VAL A 239 3.52 9.11 -16.83
N LEU A 240 2.36 8.75 -17.38
CA LEU A 240 2.22 8.55 -18.83
C LEU A 240 2.26 9.87 -19.62
N THR A 241 1.74 10.95 -19.05
CA THR A 241 1.64 12.26 -19.71
C THR A 241 2.82 13.19 -19.40
N GLY A 242 3.60 12.89 -18.37
CA GLY A 242 4.61 13.80 -17.83
C GLY A 242 4.00 15.05 -17.19
N ALA A 243 2.73 15.01 -16.76
CA ALA A 243 2.01 16.16 -16.23
C ALA A 243 2.69 16.77 -15.01
N GLN A 244 2.75 18.10 -14.92
CA GLN A 244 3.32 18.81 -13.78
C GLN A 244 2.23 19.01 -12.71
N LEU A 245 2.18 18.11 -11.72
CA LEU A 245 1.22 18.25 -10.63
C LEU A 245 1.71 19.25 -9.56
N GLY A 246 3.03 19.36 -9.35
CA GLY A 246 3.60 20.23 -8.32
C GLY A 246 2.94 19.96 -6.96
N PHE A 247 2.51 21.00 -6.25
CA PHE A 247 1.82 20.87 -4.95
C PHE A 247 0.44 20.20 -5.02
N TRP A 248 -0.18 20.07 -6.20
CA TRP A 248 -1.44 19.32 -6.36
C TRP A 248 -1.29 17.81 -6.12
N SER A 249 -0.06 17.32 -5.98
CA SER A 249 0.24 15.95 -5.55
C SER A 249 0.12 15.74 -4.02
N LEU A 250 0.07 16.82 -3.22
CA LEU A 250 -0.08 16.72 -1.76
C LEU A 250 -1.44 16.11 -1.34
N PRO A 251 -2.60 16.52 -1.90
CA PRO A 251 -3.87 15.86 -1.62
C PRO A 251 -3.85 14.34 -1.89
N ILE A 252 -3.13 13.90 -2.94
CA ILE A 252 -2.97 12.47 -3.28
C ILE A 252 -2.28 11.75 -2.12
N THR A 253 -1.18 12.34 -1.63
CA THR A 253 -0.44 11.81 -0.48
C THR A 253 -1.33 11.73 0.76
N ILE A 254 -2.10 12.78 1.06
CA ILE A 254 -3.05 12.81 2.19
C ILE A 254 -4.11 11.70 2.06
N VAL A 255 -4.70 11.51 0.87
CA VAL A 255 -5.71 10.46 0.63
C VAL A 255 -5.13 9.07 0.88
N VAL A 256 -3.91 8.81 0.42
CA VAL A 256 -3.20 7.55 0.69
C VAL A 256 -3.04 7.36 2.20
N TRP A 257 -2.60 8.39 2.93
CA TRP A 257 -2.41 8.33 4.39
C TRP A 257 -3.71 8.18 5.20
N LEU A 258 -4.85 8.67 4.69
CA LEU A 258 -6.14 8.54 5.37
C LEU A 258 -6.79 7.16 5.18
N CYS A 259 -6.33 6.37 4.21
CA CYS A 259 -6.91 5.05 3.91
C CYS A 259 -6.94 4.09 5.11
N PRO A 260 -5.88 3.93 5.92
CA PRO A 260 -5.91 3.10 7.13
C PRO A 260 -6.90 3.61 8.18
N ALA A 261 -7.03 4.94 8.34
CA ALA A 261 -7.99 5.52 9.29
C ALA A 261 -9.45 5.17 8.93
N ILE A 262 -9.78 5.19 7.63
CA ILE A 262 -11.09 4.79 7.11
C ILE A 262 -11.34 3.28 7.35
N GLN A 263 -10.30 2.44 7.18
CA GLN A 263 -10.39 1.00 7.48
C GLN A 263 -10.65 0.71 8.96
N VAL A 264 -10.00 1.44 9.87
CA VAL A 264 -10.19 1.27 11.32
C VAL A 264 -11.57 1.76 11.74
N HIS A 265 -12.00 2.94 11.25
CA HIS A 265 -13.31 3.49 11.60
C HIS A 265 -14.47 2.57 11.20
N SER A 266 -14.40 1.96 10.02
CA SER A 266 -15.42 1.00 9.59
C SER A 266 -15.48 -0.24 10.50
N ARG A 267 -14.32 -0.76 10.96
CA ARG A 267 -14.26 -1.87 11.93
C ARG A 267 -14.85 -1.52 13.28
N VAL A 268 -14.51 -0.35 13.83
CA VAL A 268 -14.96 0.05 15.18
C VAL A 268 -16.48 0.23 15.21
N ARG A 269 -17.08 0.81 14.16
CA ARG A 269 -18.53 0.96 14.04
C ARG A 269 -19.28 -0.38 14.03
N GLU A 270 -18.64 -1.48 13.64
CA GLU A 270 -19.25 -2.82 13.63
C GLU A 270 -19.16 -3.53 14.98
N MET A 271 -18.22 -3.13 15.84
CA MET A 271 -18.06 -3.70 17.18
C MET A 271 -19.00 -3.05 18.22
N MET A 272 -19.54 -1.87 17.91
CA MET A 272 -20.52 -1.13 18.72
C MET A 272 -21.95 -1.45 18.29
#